data_AF-A0A386PQ26-F1
#
_entry.id   AF-A0A386PQ26-F1
#
_cell.length_a   1.000
_cell.length_b   1.000
_cell.length_c   1.000
_cell.angle_alpha   90.00
_cell.angle_beta   90.00
_cell.angle_gamma   90.00
#
_symmetry.space_group_name_H-M   'P 1'
#
loop_
_entity.id
_entity.type
_entity.pdbx_description
1 polymer ?
#
loop_
_entity_poly.entity_id
_entity_poly.type
_entity_poly.pdbx_seq_one_letter_code
_entity_poly.pdbx_strand_id
1 'polypeptide(L)'
;MKIDKNTEIIQNRIIDNSVYDERDKKKNRFNELVNKLKLLEKRDISNKIEAMKILAEIYDDGLYIIAGYRQFGAFAKTCFISGSRVYIFVRIGQKLREGVITEQDIINNGINYIREIIQKEDYKALREGENKTKSTPLRIMLPSDTAYSYFKSNTKFTSYALARIYDEHRQLLDNLFYEYNQEKKQRRIHDTEDIIEAEEEQQTVEEKKHKKVKVITSK
;
A
#
# COMPACT_ATOMS: atom_id res chain seq x y z
N MET A 1 31.50 -53.15 -64.35
CA MET A 1 32.45 -52.01 -64.34
C MET A 1 33.01 -51.89 -62.92
N LYS A 2 34.30 -52.20 -62.70
CA LYS A 2 34.94 -52.05 -61.38
C LYS A 2 35.41 -50.60 -61.27
N ILE A 3 34.85 -49.85 -60.33
CA ILE A 3 35.32 -48.49 -60.03
C ILE A 3 36.72 -48.62 -59.42
N ASP A 4 37.68 -47.85 -59.93
CA ASP A 4 39.05 -47.81 -59.42
C ASP A 4 39.02 -47.29 -57.97
N LYS A 5 39.68 -48.01 -57.04
CA LYS A 5 39.75 -47.68 -55.61
C LYS A 5 40.25 -46.26 -55.38
N ASN A 6 41.11 -45.74 -56.27
CA ASN A 6 41.61 -44.38 -56.16
C ASN A 6 40.51 -43.32 -56.38
N THR A 7 39.55 -43.61 -57.25
CA THR A 7 38.42 -42.72 -57.56
C THR A 7 37.43 -42.65 -56.40
N GLU A 8 37.21 -43.77 -55.70
CA GLU A 8 36.34 -43.85 -54.52
C GLU A 8 36.91 -43.07 -53.32
N ILE A 9 38.23 -43.13 -53.10
CA ILE A 9 38.92 -42.37 -52.05
C ILE A 9 38.84 -40.85 -52.31
N ILE A 10 38.97 -40.44 -53.57
CA ILE A 10 38.87 -39.02 -53.95
C ILE A 10 37.44 -38.50 -53.74
N GLN A 11 36.42 -39.28 -54.13
CA GLN A 11 35.02 -38.90 -53.92
C GLN A 11 34.66 -38.77 -52.44
N ASN A 12 35.09 -39.70 -51.59
CA ASN A 12 34.84 -39.64 -50.15
C ASN A 12 35.52 -38.42 -49.50
N ARG A 13 36.75 -38.07 -49.90
CA ARG A 13 37.43 -36.84 -49.42
C ARG A 13 36.70 -35.55 -49.83
N ILE A 14 36.14 -35.51 -51.05
CA ILE A 14 35.37 -34.35 -51.53
C ILE A 14 34.06 -34.20 -50.74
N ILE A 15 33.38 -35.31 -50.46
CA ILE A 15 32.15 -35.34 -49.64
C ILE A 15 32.46 -34.91 -48.20
N ASP A 16 33.51 -35.43 -47.59
CA ASP A 16 33.87 -35.06 -46.21
C ASP A 16 34.22 -33.56 -46.10
N ASN A 17 34.94 -33.01 -47.07
CA ASN A 17 35.26 -31.58 -47.12
C ASN A 17 34.03 -30.70 -47.39
N SER A 18 33.09 -31.12 -48.24
CA SER A 18 31.86 -30.35 -48.52
C SER A 18 30.90 -30.36 -47.31
N VAL A 19 30.80 -31.49 -46.61
CA VAL A 19 30.01 -31.64 -45.38
C VAL A 19 30.65 -30.86 -44.22
N TYR A 20 31.98 -30.72 -44.18
CA TYR A 20 32.68 -29.86 -43.22
C TYR A 20 32.40 -28.37 -43.49
N ASP A 21 32.50 -27.93 -44.74
CA ASP A 21 32.22 -26.55 -45.17
C ASP A 21 30.74 -26.16 -44.93
N GLU A 22 29.78 -27.07 -45.16
CA GLU A 22 28.39 -26.84 -44.77
C GLU A 22 28.18 -26.70 -43.27
N ARG A 23 28.88 -27.50 -42.46
CA ARG A 23 28.77 -27.44 -40.99
C ARG A 23 29.34 -26.13 -40.46
N ASP A 24 30.47 -25.68 -40.99
CA ASP A 24 31.07 -24.39 -40.63
C ASP A 24 30.20 -23.22 -41.08
N LYS A 25 29.60 -23.28 -42.28
CA LYS A 25 28.61 -22.28 -42.73
C LYS A 25 27.40 -22.21 -41.80
N LYS A 26 26.84 -23.36 -41.40
CA LYS A 26 25.71 -23.43 -40.46
C LYS A 26 26.09 -22.89 -39.07
N LYS A 27 27.29 -23.20 -38.57
CA LYS A 27 27.82 -22.70 -37.30
C LYS A 27 28.04 -21.19 -37.32
N ASN A 28 28.61 -20.67 -38.41
CA ASN A 28 28.80 -19.22 -38.59
C ASN A 28 27.45 -18.51 -38.65
N ARG A 29 26.48 -19.05 -39.40
CA ARG A 29 25.13 -18.51 -39.46
C ARG A 29 24.42 -18.52 -38.10
N PHE A 30 24.59 -19.59 -37.33
CA PHE A 30 24.06 -19.66 -35.97
C PHE A 30 24.67 -18.56 -35.07
N ASN A 31 25.99 -18.38 -35.10
CA ASN A 31 26.66 -17.34 -34.32
C ASN A 31 26.22 -15.92 -34.72
N GLU A 32 26.03 -15.66 -36.01
CA GLU A 32 25.46 -14.40 -36.50
C GLU A 32 24.06 -14.14 -35.92
N LEU A 33 23.19 -15.15 -35.97
CA LEU A 33 21.82 -15.05 -35.44
C LEU A 33 21.81 -14.84 -33.93
N VAL A 34 22.66 -15.55 -33.19
CA VAL A 34 22.82 -15.38 -31.74
C VAL A 34 23.28 -13.97 -31.41
N ASN A 35 24.28 -13.43 -32.12
CA ASN A 35 24.75 -12.07 -31.91
C ASN A 35 23.68 -11.03 -32.25
N LYS A 36 22.95 -11.24 -33.35
CA LYS A 36 21.81 -10.38 -33.71
C LYS A 36 20.73 -10.39 -32.62
N LEU A 37 20.40 -11.57 -32.09
CA LEU A 37 19.43 -11.71 -31.01
C LEU A 37 19.90 -10.98 -29.73
N LYS A 38 21.16 -11.15 -29.33
CA LYS A 38 21.73 -10.43 -28.18
C LYS A 38 21.65 -8.91 -28.34
N LEU A 39 21.91 -8.39 -29.53
CA LEU A 39 21.81 -6.96 -29.82
C LEU A 39 20.36 -6.46 -29.76
N LEU A 40 19.41 -7.24 -30.27
CA LEU A 40 17.98 -6.92 -30.21
C LEU A 40 17.50 -6.89 -28.76
N GLU A 41 17.84 -7.89 -27.95
CA GLU A 41 17.48 -7.96 -26.53
C GLU A 41 18.08 -6.79 -25.74
N LYS A 42 19.35 -6.45 -25.96
CA LYS A 42 19.99 -5.30 -25.31
C LYS A 42 19.26 -3.99 -25.64
N ARG A 43 18.92 -3.81 -26.92
CA ARG A 43 18.21 -2.61 -27.38
C ARG A 43 16.79 -2.55 -26.82
N ASP A 44 16.09 -3.69 -26.75
CA ASP A 44 14.76 -3.79 -26.16
C ASP A 44 14.76 -3.44 -24.66
N ILE A 45 15.74 -3.94 -23.90
CA ILE A 45 15.91 -3.60 -22.48
C ILE A 45 16.19 -2.10 -22.31
N SER A 46 17.12 -1.52 -23.08
CA SER A 46 17.38 -0.08 -23.02
C SER A 46 16.14 0.75 -23.36
N ASN A 47 15.39 0.37 -24.39
CA ASN A 47 14.15 1.07 -24.76
C ASN A 47 13.10 0.99 -23.65
N LYS A 48 12.99 -0.15 -22.96
CA LYS A 48 12.07 -0.32 -21.82
C LYS A 48 12.47 0.56 -20.64
N ILE A 49 13.76 0.64 -20.33
CA ILE A 49 14.29 1.52 -19.27
C ILE A 49 13.93 2.98 -19.58
N GLU A 50 14.16 3.41 -20.82
CA GLU A 50 13.85 4.78 -21.22
C GLU A 50 12.35 5.08 -21.16
N ALA A 51 11.52 4.13 -21.60
CA ALA A 51 10.07 4.23 -21.46
C ALA A 51 9.64 4.39 -19.99
N MET A 52 10.28 3.67 -19.04
CA MET A 52 9.98 3.80 -17.61
C MET A 52 10.28 5.21 -17.09
N LYS A 53 11.41 5.81 -17.49
CA LYS A 53 11.75 7.19 -17.11
C LYS A 53 10.73 8.20 -17.64
N ILE A 54 10.38 8.10 -18.93
CA ILE A 54 9.39 8.98 -19.56
C ILE A 54 8.03 8.85 -18.89
N LEU A 55 7.59 7.61 -18.61
CA LEU A 55 6.31 7.39 -17.92
C LEU A 55 6.31 7.99 -16.51
N ALA A 56 7.41 7.87 -15.79
CA ALA A 56 7.55 8.47 -14.48
C ALA A 56 7.48 10.01 -14.56
N GLU A 57 8.12 10.63 -15.55
CA GLU A 57 8.04 12.08 -15.77
C GLU A 57 6.62 12.55 -16.07
N ILE A 58 5.96 11.91 -17.03
CA ILE A 58 4.57 12.23 -17.38
C ILE A 58 3.63 12.05 -16.18
N TYR A 59 3.88 11.04 -15.34
CA TYR A 59 3.08 10.78 -14.15
C TYR A 59 3.30 11.83 -13.07
N ASP A 60 4.55 12.09 -12.70
CA ASP A 60 4.93 12.98 -11.60
C ASP A 60 4.55 14.43 -11.89
N ASP A 61 4.79 14.89 -13.13
CA ASP A 61 4.48 16.26 -13.55
C ASP A 61 3.01 16.43 -13.97
N GLY A 62 2.22 15.35 -13.95
CA GLY A 62 0.80 15.37 -14.32
C GLY A 62 0.55 15.78 -15.77
N LEU A 63 1.52 15.60 -16.69
CA LEU A 63 1.44 16.05 -18.09
C LEU A 63 0.26 15.43 -18.85
N TYR A 64 -0.17 14.24 -18.45
CA TYR A 64 -1.35 13.59 -19.02
C TYR A 64 -2.64 14.41 -18.79
N ILE A 65 -2.72 15.20 -17.71
CA ILE A 65 -3.87 16.08 -17.41
C ILE A 65 -3.90 17.23 -18.41
N ILE A 66 -2.74 17.81 -18.72
CA ILE A 66 -2.59 18.88 -19.71
C ILE A 66 -3.00 18.39 -21.10
N ALA A 67 -2.69 17.13 -21.42
CA ALA A 67 -3.11 16.47 -22.64
C ALA A 67 -4.61 16.04 -22.65
N GLY A 68 -5.38 16.39 -21.62
CA GLY A 68 -6.83 16.16 -21.56
C GLY A 68 -7.25 14.80 -20.97
N TYR A 69 -6.32 14.00 -20.45
CA TYR A 69 -6.66 12.72 -19.82
C TYR A 69 -7.04 12.91 -18.35
N ARG A 70 -8.23 12.46 -17.97
CA ARG A 70 -8.71 12.52 -16.57
C ARG A 70 -7.93 11.61 -15.61
N GLN A 71 -7.36 10.53 -16.11
CA GLN A 71 -6.62 9.53 -15.32
C GLN A 71 -5.40 9.05 -16.09
N PHE A 72 -4.28 8.83 -15.40
CA PHE A 72 -3.06 8.33 -16.02
C PHE A 72 -3.27 6.97 -16.71
N GLY A 73 -4.07 6.08 -16.10
CA GLY A 73 -4.43 4.80 -16.72
C GLY A 73 -5.17 4.91 -18.05
N ALA A 74 -5.83 6.04 -18.33
CA ALA A 74 -6.46 6.30 -19.63
C ALA A 74 -5.42 6.70 -20.68
N PHE A 75 -4.45 7.54 -20.32
CA PHE A 75 -3.28 7.85 -21.14
C PHE A 75 -2.44 6.59 -21.43
N ALA A 76 -2.14 5.78 -20.42
CA ALA A 76 -1.35 4.57 -20.55
C ALA A 76 -1.86 3.59 -21.63
N LYS A 77 -3.20 3.51 -21.80
CA LYS A 77 -3.84 2.67 -22.81
C LYS A 77 -3.51 3.11 -24.24
N THR A 78 -3.24 4.40 -24.49
CA THR A 78 -2.87 4.89 -25.82
C THR A 78 -1.42 4.56 -26.17
N CYS A 79 -0.59 4.27 -25.19
CA CYS A 79 0.82 3.91 -25.37
C CYS A 79 1.06 2.40 -25.56
N PHE A 80 0.02 1.59 -25.78
CA PHE A 80 0.10 0.11 -25.86
C PHE A 80 0.69 -0.58 -24.62
N ILE A 81 0.69 0.08 -23.46
CA ILE A 81 1.14 -0.51 -22.19
C ILE A 81 -0.06 -1.14 -21.50
N SER A 82 0.08 -2.40 -21.05
CA SER A 82 -0.98 -3.04 -20.29
C SER A 82 -1.21 -2.30 -18.97
N GLY A 83 -2.49 -2.03 -18.64
CA GLY A 83 -2.84 -1.25 -17.46
C GLY A 83 -2.31 -1.82 -16.13
N SER A 84 -2.12 -3.14 -16.05
CA SER A 84 -1.53 -3.80 -14.87
C SER A 84 -0.04 -3.55 -14.68
N ARG A 85 0.69 -3.18 -15.74
CA ARG A 85 2.14 -2.96 -15.69
C ARG A 85 2.53 -1.49 -15.63
N VAL A 86 1.65 -0.57 -16.04
CA VAL A 86 2.04 0.84 -16.20
C VAL A 86 2.46 1.50 -14.89
N TYR A 87 1.74 1.24 -13.79
CA TYR A 87 2.09 1.80 -12.48
C TYR A 87 3.39 1.21 -11.92
N ILE A 88 3.69 -0.06 -12.23
CA ILE A 88 4.98 -0.66 -11.86
C ILE A 88 6.11 0.01 -12.64
N PHE A 89 5.91 0.31 -13.92
CA PHE A 89 6.92 0.95 -14.76
C PHE A 89 7.19 2.39 -14.32
N VAL A 90 6.14 3.14 -13.94
CA VAL A 90 6.26 4.44 -13.29
C VAL A 90 7.13 4.34 -12.02
N ARG A 91 6.83 3.39 -11.13
CA ARG A 91 7.62 3.21 -9.89
C ARG A 91 9.07 2.88 -10.15
N ILE A 92 9.35 1.99 -11.11
CA ILE A 92 10.74 1.67 -11.50
C ILE A 92 11.45 2.94 -12.01
N GLY A 93 10.77 3.74 -12.85
CA GLY A 93 11.31 5.01 -13.35
C GLY A 93 11.59 6.03 -12.24
N GLN A 94 10.70 6.14 -11.25
CA GLN A 94 10.91 6.97 -10.06
C GLN A 94 12.14 6.50 -9.27
N LYS A 95 12.26 5.19 -8.99
CA LYS A 95 13.41 4.61 -8.26
C LYS A 95 14.73 4.76 -9.00
N LEU A 96 14.72 4.73 -10.34
CA LEU A 96 15.89 5.06 -11.17
C LEU A 96 16.30 6.54 -10.99
N ARG A 97 15.33 7.47 -10.99
CA ARG A 97 15.61 8.90 -10.76
C ARG A 97 16.10 9.20 -9.34
N GLU A 98 15.53 8.52 -8.35
CA GLU A 98 15.95 8.63 -6.95
C GLU A 98 17.34 8.01 -6.70
N GLY A 99 17.89 7.25 -7.67
CA GLY A 99 19.18 6.55 -7.54
C GLY A 99 19.12 5.32 -6.63
N VAL A 100 17.92 4.84 -6.28
CA VAL A 100 17.72 3.63 -5.46
C VAL A 100 18.10 2.38 -6.23
N ILE A 101 17.85 2.37 -7.54
CA ILE A 101 18.26 1.32 -8.47
C ILE A 101 18.99 1.96 -9.65
N THR A 102 19.87 1.21 -10.29
CA THR A 102 20.59 1.63 -11.49
C THR A 102 20.06 0.91 -12.74
N GLU A 103 20.36 1.45 -13.92
CA GLU A 103 20.06 0.75 -15.17
C GLU A 103 20.76 -0.61 -15.27
N GLN A 104 21.97 -0.72 -14.70
CA GLN A 104 22.71 -1.98 -14.70
C GLN A 104 22.04 -3.04 -13.85
N ASP A 105 21.35 -2.66 -12.78
CA ASP A 105 20.58 -3.60 -11.97
C ASP A 105 19.43 -4.22 -12.80
N ILE A 106 18.79 -3.43 -13.65
CA ILE A 106 17.74 -3.89 -14.56
C ILE A 106 18.33 -4.76 -15.67
N ILE A 107 19.47 -4.38 -16.25
CA ILE A 107 20.13 -5.14 -17.31
C ILE A 107 20.59 -6.52 -16.81
N ASN A 108 21.16 -6.57 -15.61
CA ASN A 108 21.74 -7.79 -15.06
C ASN A 108 20.67 -8.75 -14.49
N ASN A 109 19.65 -8.22 -13.82
CA ASN A 109 18.67 -9.03 -13.09
C ASN A 109 17.28 -9.09 -13.75
N GLY A 110 17.01 -8.21 -14.71
CA GLY A 110 15.74 -8.12 -15.40
C GLY A 110 14.64 -7.39 -14.62
N ILE A 111 13.62 -6.94 -15.35
CA ILE A 111 12.53 -6.10 -14.83
C ILE A 111 11.69 -6.82 -13.76
N ASN A 112 11.48 -8.14 -13.89
CA ASN A 112 10.66 -8.90 -12.95
C ASN A 112 11.29 -8.97 -11.56
N TYR A 113 12.62 -9.14 -11.50
CA TYR A 113 13.36 -9.16 -10.25
C TYR A 113 13.30 -7.80 -9.56
N ILE A 114 13.55 -6.72 -10.32
CA ILE A 114 13.47 -5.35 -9.81
C ILE A 114 12.06 -5.03 -9.28
N ARG A 115 11.02 -5.46 -10.00
CA ARG A 115 9.63 -5.35 -9.53
C ARG A 115 9.44 -6.04 -8.18
N GLU A 116 9.98 -7.24 -7.99
CA GLU A 116 9.84 -7.97 -6.73
C GLU A 116 10.58 -7.28 -5.58
N ILE A 117 11.76 -6.70 -5.83
CA ILE A 117 12.47 -5.89 -4.83
C ILE A 117 11.63 -4.69 -4.44
N ILE A 118 11.17 -3.90 -5.41
CA ILE A 118 10.37 -2.69 -5.14
C ILE A 118 9.09 -3.06 -4.38
N GLN A 119 8.41 -4.15 -4.75
CA GLN A 119 7.22 -4.61 -4.02
C GLN A 119 7.54 -5.04 -2.59
N LYS A 120 8.68 -5.69 -2.34
CA LYS A 120 9.11 -6.08 -0.99
C LYS A 120 9.52 -4.87 -0.15
N GLU A 121 10.19 -3.89 -0.75
CA GLU A 121 10.52 -2.62 -0.10
C GLU A 121 9.26 -1.84 0.24
N ASP A 122 8.31 -1.72 -0.69
CA ASP A 122 7.01 -1.10 -0.44
C ASP A 122 6.27 -1.85 0.67
N TYR A 123 6.31 -3.18 0.69
CA TYR A 123 5.70 -3.98 1.75
C TYR A 123 6.39 -3.79 3.11
N LYS A 124 7.72 -3.66 3.13
CA LYS A 124 8.48 -3.32 4.35
C LYS A 124 8.18 -1.90 4.80
N ALA A 125 8.17 -0.92 3.91
CA ALA A 125 7.82 0.46 4.19
C ALA A 125 6.36 0.60 4.66
N LEU A 126 5.45 -0.25 4.15
CA LEU A 126 4.08 -0.36 4.66
C LEU A 126 4.06 -0.92 6.08
N ARG A 127 4.83 -1.96 6.43
CA ARG A 127 4.89 -2.51 7.80
C ARG A 127 5.67 -1.67 8.79
N GLU A 128 6.71 -0.98 8.34
CA GLU A 128 7.45 -0.01 9.15
C GLU A 128 6.64 1.29 9.30
N GLY A 129 5.85 1.63 8.28
CA GLY A 129 4.81 2.65 8.28
C GLY A 129 3.52 2.23 9.00
N GLU A 130 3.29 0.95 9.31
CA GLU A 130 2.20 0.49 10.19
C GLU A 130 2.46 0.91 11.65
N ASN A 131 3.69 1.34 11.97
CA ASN A 131 3.99 2.09 13.21
C ASN A 131 3.77 3.61 13.07
N LYS A 132 3.33 4.12 11.91
CA LYS A 132 2.77 5.46 11.77
C LYS A 132 1.26 5.37 11.89
N THR A 133 0.81 5.55 13.14
CA THR A 133 -0.58 5.69 13.59
C THR A 133 -1.55 4.77 12.83
N LYS A 134 -1.79 3.58 13.39
CA LYS A 134 -3.11 2.94 13.21
C LYS A 134 -4.15 4.03 13.44
N SER A 135 -4.80 4.51 12.39
CA SER A 135 -6.02 5.30 12.52
C SER A 135 -7.08 4.32 13.01
N THR A 136 -7.01 3.95 14.29
CA THR A 136 -8.11 3.27 14.96
C THR A 136 -9.32 4.15 14.77
N PRO A 137 -10.39 3.66 14.12
CA PRO A 137 -11.57 4.46 13.91
C PRO A 137 -12.06 4.92 15.28
N LEU A 138 -12.13 6.23 15.48
CA LEU A 138 -12.63 6.82 16.71
C LEU A 138 -14.11 6.44 16.86
N ARG A 139 -14.41 5.58 17.83
CA ARG A 139 -15.80 5.17 18.12
C ARG A 139 -16.35 6.06 19.23
N ILE A 140 -17.13 7.07 18.84
CA ILE A 140 -17.82 7.98 19.76
C ILE A 140 -19.26 7.51 19.93
N MET A 141 -19.70 7.37 21.18
CA MET A 141 -21.12 7.23 21.51
C MET A 141 -21.68 8.63 21.79
N LEU A 142 -22.70 9.02 21.03
CA LEU A 142 -23.38 10.30 21.22
C LEU A 142 -24.72 10.05 21.92
N PRO A 143 -25.09 10.83 22.95
CA PRO A 143 -26.32 10.60 23.72
C PRO A 143 -27.59 11.00 22.95
N SER A 144 -27.45 11.74 21.86
CA SER A 144 -28.56 12.21 21.03
C SER A 144 -28.56 11.52 19.67
N ASP A 145 -29.68 10.89 19.33
CA ASP A 145 -29.87 10.18 18.06
C ASP A 145 -29.77 11.11 16.84
N THR A 146 -30.20 12.37 16.99
CA THR A 146 -30.13 13.37 15.91
C THR A 146 -28.69 13.80 15.67
N ALA A 147 -27.92 14.06 16.74
CA ALA A 147 -26.49 14.37 16.64
C ALA A 147 -25.71 13.18 16.04
N TYR A 148 -25.98 11.97 16.50
CA TYR A 148 -25.37 10.76 15.96
C TYR A 148 -25.62 10.60 14.46
N SER A 149 -26.87 10.74 14.03
CA SER A 149 -27.25 10.61 12.61
C SER A 149 -26.58 11.67 11.73
N TYR A 150 -26.48 12.92 12.21
CA TYR A 150 -25.82 14.01 11.51
C TYR A 150 -24.33 13.73 11.29
N PHE A 151 -23.57 13.43 12.35
CA PHE A 151 -22.12 13.20 12.25
C PHE A 151 -21.76 11.89 11.54
N LYS A 152 -22.62 10.87 11.66
CA LYS A 152 -22.48 9.60 10.93
C LYS A 152 -22.70 9.75 9.44
N SER A 153 -23.66 10.58 9.03
CA SER A 153 -23.92 10.82 7.60
C SER A 153 -22.83 11.68 6.95
N ASN A 154 -22.06 12.42 7.76
CA ASN A 154 -21.06 13.38 7.32
C ASN A 154 -19.64 13.05 7.81
N THR A 155 -19.23 11.78 7.80
CA THR A 155 -17.96 11.32 8.41
C THR A 155 -16.71 12.09 7.98
N LYS A 156 -16.58 12.44 6.68
CA LYS A 156 -15.45 13.24 6.17
C LYS A 156 -15.43 14.65 6.77
N PHE A 157 -16.59 15.29 6.86
CA PHE A 157 -16.73 16.60 7.47
C PHE A 157 -16.47 16.54 8.98
N THR A 158 -16.98 15.52 9.68
CA THR A 158 -16.73 15.29 11.10
C THR A 158 -15.22 15.15 11.37
N SER A 159 -14.51 14.35 10.56
CA SER A 159 -13.06 14.21 10.68
C SER A 159 -12.32 15.52 10.44
N TYR A 160 -12.73 16.28 9.41
CA TYR A 160 -12.16 17.59 9.11
C TYR A 160 -12.42 18.61 10.23
N ALA A 161 -13.64 18.67 10.76
CA ALA A 161 -14.01 19.61 11.81
C ALA A 161 -13.23 19.33 13.10
N LEU A 162 -13.12 18.06 13.51
CA LEU A 162 -12.35 17.68 14.70
C LEU A 162 -10.86 18.03 14.57
N ALA A 163 -10.25 17.76 13.42
CA ALA A 163 -8.86 18.12 13.17
C ALA A 163 -8.66 19.64 13.21
N ARG A 164 -9.53 20.39 12.52
CA ARG A 164 -9.41 21.85 12.46
C ARG A 164 -9.63 22.54 13.80
N ILE A 165 -10.59 22.07 14.61
CA ILE A 165 -10.79 22.58 15.97
C ILE A 165 -9.56 22.31 16.85
N TYR A 166 -8.94 21.13 16.72
CA TYR A 166 -7.73 20.81 17.47
C TYR A 166 -6.54 21.72 17.08
N ASP A 167 -6.34 21.93 15.78
CA ASP A 167 -5.18 22.69 15.28
C ASP A 167 -5.35 24.21 15.48
N GLU A 168 -6.55 24.75 15.26
CA GLU A 168 -6.80 26.21 15.22
C GLU A 168 -7.50 26.74 16.47
N HIS A 169 -8.22 25.90 17.22
CA HIS A 169 -9.10 26.32 18.31
C HIS A 169 -8.90 25.52 19.60
N ARG A 170 -7.64 25.19 19.93
CA ARG A 170 -7.30 24.37 21.10
C ARG A 170 -7.88 24.86 22.43
N GLN A 171 -7.92 26.17 22.66
CA GLN A 171 -8.48 26.74 23.88
C GLN A 171 -9.96 26.40 24.07
N LEU A 172 -10.73 26.31 22.99
CA LEU A 172 -12.13 25.88 23.05
C LEU A 172 -12.23 24.43 23.54
N LEU A 173 -11.36 23.54 23.06
CA LEU A 173 -11.32 22.15 23.52
C LEU A 173 -10.92 22.04 24.99
N ASP A 174 -9.94 22.83 25.43
CA ASP A 174 -9.49 22.82 26.82
C ASP A 174 -10.61 23.26 27.77
N ASN A 175 -11.38 24.29 27.40
CA ASN A 175 -12.53 24.76 28.16
C ASN A 175 -13.64 23.69 28.21
N LEU A 176 -14.01 23.11 27.07
CA LEU A 176 -15.00 22.02 27.01
C LEU A 176 -14.57 20.81 27.83
N PHE A 177 -13.28 20.47 27.82
CA PHE A 177 -12.74 19.38 28.60
C PHE A 177 -12.76 19.68 30.10
N TYR A 178 -12.50 20.92 30.49
CA TYR A 178 -12.64 21.37 31.87
C TYR A 178 -14.09 21.25 32.35
N GLU A 179 -15.05 21.80 31.59
CA GLU A 179 -16.49 21.73 31.89
C GLU A 179 -16.95 20.27 32.04
N TYR A 180 -16.59 19.40 31.09
CA TYR A 180 -16.90 17.97 31.14
C TYR A 180 -16.42 17.30 32.44
N ASN A 181 -15.19 17.61 32.89
CA ASN A 181 -14.65 17.04 34.11
C ASN A 181 -15.35 17.56 35.37
N GLN A 182 -15.78 18.83 35.37
CA GLN A 182 -16.55 19.40 36.48
C GLN A 182 -17.92 18.73 36.61
N GLU A 183 -18.65 18.58 35.49
CA GLU A 183 -19.92 17.86 35.49
C GLU A 183 -19.77 16.42 35.97
N LYS A 184 -18.72 15.71 35.52
CA LYS A 184 -18.44 14.34 35.95
C LYS A 184 -18.17 14.25 37.46
N LYS A 185 -17.49 15.25 38.03
CA LYS A 185 -17.23 15.32 39.48
C LYS A 185 -18.51 15.57 40.26
N GLN A 186 -19.37 16.47 39.79
CA GLN A 186 -20.67 16.75 40.41
C GLN A 186 -21.59 15.53 40.40
N ARG A 187 -21.67 14.78 39.29
CA ARG A 187 -22.46 13.53 39.20
C ARG A 187 -22.00 12.49 40.23
N ARG A 188 -20.69 12.30 40.39
CA ARG A 188 -20.14 11.35 41.38
C ARG A 188 -20.43 11.75 42.82
N ILE A 189 -20.47 13.05 43.12
CA ILE A 189 -20.81 13.55 44.46
C ILE A 189 -22.29 13.29 44.72
N HIS A 190 -23.17 13.61 43.76
CA HIS A 190 -24.60 13.35 43.85
C HIS A 190 -24.91 11.85 44.04
N ASP A 191 -24.28 10.97 43.25
CA ASP A 191 -24.43 9.51 43.39
C ASP A 191 -24.01 9.01 44.79
N THR A 192 -23.06 9.68 45.44
CA THR A 192 -22.57 9.30 46.79
C THR A 192 -23.50 9.82 47.89
N GLU A 193 -24.04 11.04 47.72
CA GLU A 193 -25.02 11.62 48.63
C GLU A 193 -26.33 10.82 48.62
N ASP A 194 -26.80 10.40 47.44
CA ASP A 194 -27.99 9.55 47.29
C ASP A 194 -27.82 8.17 47.96
N ILE A 195 -26.60 7.60 47.93
CA ILE A 195 -26.29 6.32 48.61
C ILE A 195 -26.30 6.50 50.13
N ILE A 196 -25.70 7.58 50.64
CA ILE A 196 -25.67 7.87 52.08
C ILE A 196 -27.09 8.11 52.61
N GLU A 197 -27.90 8.88 51.89
CA GLU A 197 -29.30 9.13 52.26
C GLU A 197 -30.13 7.84 52.26
N ALA A 198 -29.92 6.95 51.27
CA ALA A 198 -30.59 5.65 51.22
C ALA A 198 -30.15 4.69 52.36
N GLU A 199 -28.89 4.74 52.80
CA GLU A 199 -28.39 3.95 53.93
C GLU A 199 -28.91 4.46 55.28
N GLU A 200 -29.00 5.77 55.47
CA GLU A 200 -29.57 6.40 56.66
C GLU A 200 -31.07 6.10 56.81
N GLU A 201 -31.84 6.15 55.72
CA GLU A 201 -33.25 5.77 55.73
C GLU A 201 -33.46 4.29 56.12
N GLN A 202 -32.60 3.38 55.64
CA GLN A 202 -32.67 1.96 55.95
C GLN A 202 -32.34 1.67 57.42
N GLN A 203 -31.31 2.30 57.98
CA GLN A 203 -30.98 2.17 59.41
C GLN A 203 -32.11 2.68 60.30
N THR A 204 -32.72 3.82 59.94
CA THR A 204 -33.85 4.39 60.69
C THR A 204 -35.08 3.47 60.68
N VAL A 205 -35.32 2.75 59.58
CA VAL A 205 -36.40 1.76 59.47
C VAL A 205 -36.11 0.50 60.30
N GLU A 206 -34.87 0.02 60.33
CA GLU A 206 -34.48 -1.14 61.14
C GLU A 206 -34.51 -0.86 62.65
N GLU A 207 -34.10 0.33 63.08
CA GLU A 207 -34.19 0.73 64.49
C GLU A 207 -35.64 0.83 64.97
N LYS A 208 -36.54 1.35 64.12
CA LYS A 208 -37.98 1.39 64.40
C LYS A 208 -38.58 -0.02 64.49
N LYS A 209 -38.11 -0.98 63.68
CA LYS A 209 -38.50 -2.40 63.78
C LYS A 209 -38.02 -3.04 65.08
N HIS A 210 -36.76 -2.81 65.46
CA HIS A 210 -36.19 -3.38 66.70
C HIS A 210 -36.86 -2.83 67.98
N LYS A 211 -37.21 -1.54 68.00
CA LYS A 211 -37.98 -0.96 69.13
C LYS A 211 -39.39 -1.56 69.23
N LYS A 212 -40.04 -1.89 68.10
CA LYS A 212 -41.38 -2.50 68.09
C LYS A 212 -41.38 -3.95 68.60
N VAL A 213 -40.32 -4.71 68.32
CA VAL A 213 -40.17 -6.11 68.79
C VAL A 213 -39.88 -6.20 70.29
N LYS A 214 -39.09 -5.26 70.85
CA LYS A 214 -38.85 -5.19 72.30
C LYS A 214 -40.09 -4.87 73.13
N VAL A 215 -41.06 -4.13 72.58
CA VAL A 215 -42.32 -3.80 73.29
C VAL A 215 -43.28 -5.00 73.36
N ILE A 216 -43.17 -5.97 72.44
CA ILE A 216 -44.06 -7.13 72.38
C ILE A 216 -43.55 -8.28 73.28
N THR A 217 -42.25 -8.34 73.56
CA THR A 217 -41.62 -9.43 74.33
C THR A 217 -41.50 -9.17 75.84
N SER A 218 -41.98 -8.02 76.32
CA SER A 218 -41.95 -7.64 77.74
C SER A 218 -43.33 -7.55 78.39
N LYS A 219 -44.30 -8.38 77.98
CA LYS A 219 -45.62 -8.50 78.61
C LYS A 219 -45.94 -9.94 78.97
#